data_AF-A2F5T1-F1
#
_entry.id   AF-A2F5T1-F1
#
_cell.length_a   1.000
_cell.length_b   1.000
_cell.length_c   1.000
_cell.angle_alpha   90.00
_cell.angle_beta   90.00
_cell.angle_gamma   90.00
#
_symmetry.space_group_name_H-M   'P 1'
#
loop_
_entity.id
_entity.type
_entity.pdbx_description
1 polymer ?
#
loop_
_entity_poly.entity_id
_entity_poly.type
_entity_poly.pdbx_seq_one_letter_code
_entity_poly.pdbx_strand_id
1 'polypeptide(L)'
;MTFQSYVQKVGERLLFSFDPVNVSNCQFINLKNNAISGGAIICFAAMRLLNCEFHGCLAKNGGAIAVHSSFFGNYLTFKSCESINNAGTIYHQSKYVNEFNLNATAVISSKSPYFGSIVKRSLGSTIVSSLNISNSQATECVGSFEFENGPTLISFLNIDRSKANAHNGAGCIRSPVALDIKYSIFKYCTHNSYIDNVATALIIYSSSFQSKITDTYFVFCQNQNTNTLTVADGSPVKVQSCYFTGTREEELGKQVLVDVSDTTFGGTFRLPHFSYREIGFQKGIQIDDNIYNSDRIFNSATISLLIGLTIAVSFTFIHMKFHIVFNKLTKLNREML
;
A
#
# COMPACT_ATOMS: atom_id res chain seq x y z
N MET A 1 21.25 15.42 0.57
CA MET A 1 20.84 16.85 0.69
C MET A 1 19.71 16.96 1.69
N THR A 2 19.68 17.98 2.56
CA THR A 2 18.65 18.15 3.59
C THR A 2 17.95 19.51 3.44
N PHE A 3 16.62 19.51 3.43
CA PHE A 3 15.78 20.71 3.42
C PHE A 3 14.93 20.76 4.69
N GLN A 4 14.88 21.93 5.34
CA GLN A 4 14.11 22.15 6.57
C GLN A 4 13.28 23.43 6.47
N SER A 5 12.01 23.35 6.88
CA SER A 5 11.14 24.49 7.22
C SER A 5 10.98 25.54 6.11
N TYR A 6 10.18 25.24 5.09
CA TYR A 6 10.00 26.13 3.93
C TYR A 6 8.59 26.05 3.32
N VAL A 7 8.11 27.15 2.71
CA VAL A 7 6.83 27.21 1.97
C VAL A 7 7.09 27.65 0.52
N GLN A 8 6.92 26.76 -0.45
CA GLN A 8 7.04 27.09 -1.88
C GLN A 8 5.69 27.53 -2.46
N LYS A 9 5.71 28.55 -3.34
CA LYS A 9 4.54 29.04 -4.09
C LYS A 9 4.72 28.90 -5.62
N VAL A 10 3.62 29.09 -6.34
CA VAL A 10 3.38 28.91 -7.79
C VAL A 10 4.54 29.39 -8.67
N GLY A 11 4.96 28.57 -9.64
CA GLY A 11 5.80 28.98 -10.77
C GLY A 11 7.09 28.18 -10.97
N GLU A 12 7.56 27.47 -9.94
CA GLU A 12 8.84 26.74 -9.96
C GLU A 12 8.69 25.32 -9.40
N ARG A 13 9.48 24.38 -9.93
CA ARG A 13 9.63 23.04 -9.36
C ARG A 13 10.68 23.10 -8.24
N LEU A 14 10.32 22.77 -7.00
CA LEU A 14 11.24 22.95 -5.87
C LEU A 14 12.40 21.96 -5.89
N LEU A 15 12.14 20.68 -6.20
CA LEU A 15 13.15 19.64 -5.99
C LEU A 15 13.28 18.68 -7.17
N PHE A 16 14.48 18.65 -7.72
CA PHE A 16 14.96 17.66 -8.69
C PHE A 16 16.30 17.14 -8.17
N SER A 17 16.43 15.84 -7.91
CA SER A 17 17.69 15.28 -7.42
C SER A 17 17.99 13.88 -7.91
N PHE A 18 19.28 13.63 -8.13
CA PHE A 18 19.90 12.31 -8.31
C PHE A 18 20.60 11.80 -7.03
N ASP A 19 20.64 12.62 -5.98
CA ASP A 19 21.26 12.29 -4.71
C ASP A 19 20.18 11.97 -3.66
N PRO A 20 20.52 11.24 -2.59
CA PRO A 20 19.59 11.05 -1.48
C PRO A 20 19.13 12.38 -0.88
N VAL A 21 17.82 12.50 -0.66
CA VAL A 21 17.17 13.73 -0.22
C VAL A 21 16.36 13.48 1.04
N ASN A 22 16.55 14.33 2.05
CA ASN A 22 15.68 14.43 3.21
C ASN A 22 14.98 15.81 3.18
N VAL A 23 13.66 15.83 3.23
CA VAL A 23 12.88 17.07 3.35
C VAL A 23 12.03 16.98 4.59
N SER A 24 12.03 18.03 5.41
CA SER A 24 11.27 18.04 6.65
C SER A 24 10.58 19.38 6.90
N ASN A 25 9.37 19.34 7.46
CA ASN A 25 8.61 20.53 7.88
C ASN A 25 8.34 21.53 6.73
N CYS A 26 8.16 21.02 5.51
CA CYS A 26 7.96 21.85 4.32
C CYS A 26 6.51 21.81 3.81
N GLN A 27 6.05 22.92 3.26
CA GLN A 27 4.76 23.01 2.56
C GLN A 27 4.99 23.35 1.08
N PHE A 28 4.29 22.65 0.20
CA PHE A 28 4.36 22.79 -1.24
C PHE A 28 2.98 23.16 -1.77
N ILE A 29 2.79 24.40 -2.20
CA ILE A 29 1.46 24.94 -2.46
C ILE A 29 1.34 25.40 -3.92
N ASN A 30 0.33 24.87 -4.61
CA ASN A 30 -0.08 25.23 -5.97
C ASN A 30 1.04 25.08 -7.02
N LEU A 31 1.85 24.04 -6.90
CA LEU A 31 2.91 23.72 -7.85
C LEU A 31 2.36 22.90 -9.02
N LYS A 32 2.36 23.47 -10.22
CA LYS A 32 1.73 22.87 -11.40
C LYS A 32 2.73 22.71 -12.53
N ASN A 33 2.94 21.48 -12.99
CA ASN A 33 3.73 21.21 -14.19
C ASN A 33 3.19 20.01 -14.96
N ASN A 34 2.39 20.31 -15.98
CA ASN A 34 1.67 19.33 -16.78
C ASN A 34 2.57 18.47 -17.68
N ALA A 35 3.81 18.89 -17.92
CA ALA A 35 4.71 18.24 -18.86
C ALA A 35 5.54 17.11 -18.21
N ILE A 36 5.76 17.19 -16.91
CA ILE A 36 6.71 16.31 -16.19
C ILE A 36 6.05 15.63 -14.98
N SER A 37 6.63 14.52 -14.52
CA SER A 37 6.19 13.84 -13.30
C SER A 37 6.67 14.57 -12.04
N GLY A 38 5.89 14.55 -10.96
CA GLY A 38 6.26 15.18 -9.69
C GLY A 38 6.13 16.71 -9.74
N GLY A 39 4.96 17.22 -9.34
CA GLY A 39 4.64 18.65 -9.41
C GLY A 39 5.50 19.47 -8.45
N ALA A 40 5.73 18.94 -7.26
CA ALA A 40 6.59 19.54 -6.26
C ALA A 40 8.00 18.93 -6.27
N ILE A 41 8.09 17.60 -6.32
CA ILE A 41 9.33 16.86 -6.17
C ILE A 41 9.45 15.77 -7.22
N ILE A 42 10.62 15.69 -7.86
CA ILE A 42 11.09 14.46 -8.47
C ILE A 42 12.42 14.02 -7.85
N CYS A 43 12.54 12.73 -7.58
CA CYS A 43 13.77 12.17 -7.05
C CYS A 43 14.11 10.83 -7.73
N PHE A 44 15.36 10.69 -8.18
CA PHE A 44 15.89 9.46 -8.76
C PHE A 44 16.68 8.61 -7.75
N ALA A 45 16.91 9.14 -6.55
CA ALA A 45 17.56 8.47 -5.45
C ALA A 45 16.63 8.35 -4.23
N ALA A 46 17.13 7.72 -3.16
CA ALA A 46 16.36 7.50 -1.96
C ALA A 46 15.84 8.82 -1.37
N MET A 47 14.55 8.88 -1.06
CA MET A 47 13.90 10.09 -0.58
C MET A 47 13.19 9.86 0.75
N ARG A 48 13.44 10.77 1.70
CA ARG A 48 12.75 10.82 2.98
C ARG A 48 11.99 12.13 3.11
N LEU A 49 10.70 12.05 3.45
CA LEU A 49 9.85 13.18 3.74
C LEU A 49 9.32 13.06 5.17
N LEU A 50 9.48 14.14 5.94
CA LEU A 50 8.95 14.26 7.29
C LEU A 50 8.05 15.47 7.39
N ASN A 51 6.84 15.31 7.92
CA ASN A 51 5.99 16.44 8.26
C ASN A 51 5.83 17.43 7.10
N CYS A 52 5.47 16.93 5.92
CA CYS A 52 5.32 17.77 4.73
C CYS A 52 3.86 17.86 4.30
N GLU A 53 3.48 19.04 3.80
CA GLU A 53 2.16 19.27 3.21
C GLU A 53 2.30 19.59 1.71
N PHE A 54 1.44 18.97 0.90
CA PHE A 54 1.32 19.21 -0.53
C PHE A 54 -0.13 19.61 -0.81
N HIS A 55 -0.34 20.81 -1.35
CA HIS A 55 -1.67 21.35 -1.57
C HIS A 55 -1.80 21.91 -2.98
N GLY A 56 -2.75 21.40 -3.77
CA GLY A 56 -3.03 21.93 -5.11
C GLY A 56 -1.92 21.64 -6.13
N CYS A 57 -1.11 20.60 -5.90
CA CYS A 57 -0.04 20.21 -6.82
C CYS A 57 -0.61 19.47 -8.04
N LEU A 58 -0.06 19.74 -9.23
CA LEU A 58 -0.49 19.13 -10.49
C LEU A 58 0.73 18.70 -11.30
N ALA A 59 0.71 17.47 -11.84
CA ALA A 59 1.81 16.94 -12.66
C ALA A 59 1.33 15.96 -13.74
N LYS A 60 2.24 15.53 -14.64
CA LYS A 60 1.94 14.43 -15.58
C LYS A 60 1.65 13.12 -14.85
N ASN A 61 2.53 12.72 -13.93
CA ASN A 61 2.32 11.60 -13.01
C ASN A 61 2.78 12.03 -11.62
N GLY A 62 2.10 11.58 -10.57
CA GLY A 62 2.47 11.93 -9.20
C GLY A 62 2.26 13.41 -8.97
N GLY A 63 1.00 13.82 -8.83
CA GLY A 63 0.61 15.23 -8.80
C GLY A 63 1.48 16.09 -7.88
N ALA A 64 1.88 15.53 -6.74
CA ALA A 64 2.86 16.12 -5.85
C ALA A 64 4.28 15.55 -6.06
N ILE A 65 4.43 14.22 -6.02
CA ILE A 65 5.72 13.55 -5.92
C ILE A 65 5.86 12.49 -7.01
N ALA A 66 7.01 12.48 -7.69
CA ALA A 66 7.47 11.35 -8.47
C ALA A 66 8.82 10.84 -7.93
N VAL A 67 8.94 9.55 -7.68
CA VAL A 67 10.15 8.96 -7.11
C VAL A 67 10.49 7.64 -7.80
N HIS A 68 11.78 7.45 -8.11
CA HIS A 68 12.26 6.30 -8.89
C HIS A 68 13.20 5.37 -8.09
N SER A 69 13.32 5.60 -6.79
CA SER A 69 14.11 4.82 -5.84
C SER A 69 13.32 4.62 -4.53
N SER A 70 13.97 4.24 -3.44
CA SER A 70 13.31 4.00 -2.15
C SER A 70 12.66 5.28 -1.61
N PHE A 71 11.46 5.16 -1.04
CA PHE A 71 10.67 6.29 -0.55
C PHE A 71 10.18 6.04 0.88
N PHE A 72 10.41 7.02 1.75
CA PHE A 72 10.03 6.98 3.16
C PHE A 72 9.27 8.27 3.50
N GLY A 73 7.96 8.16 3.71
CA GLY A 73 7.10 9.29 4.06
C GLY A 73 6.50 9.13 5.45
N ASN A 74 6.62 10.15 6.29
CA ASN A 74 6.00 10.17 7.61
C ASN A 74 5.33 11.53 7.87
N TYR A 75 4.12 11.52 8.45
CA TYR A 75 3.34 12.73 8.73
C TYR A 75 3.10 13.60 7.48
N LEU A 76 2.63 12.98 6.39
CA LEU A 76 2.41 13.70 5.13
C LEU A 76 0.94 14.07 4.95
N THR A 77 0.65 15.27 4.46
CA THR A 77 -0.69 15.66 4.01
C THR A 77 -0.66 16.00 2.53
N PHE A 78 -1.55 15.37 1.76
CA PHE A 78 -1.82 15.71 0.37
C PHE A 78 -3.26 16.19 0.25
N LYS A 79 -3.45 17.42 -0.20
CA LYS A 79 -4.78 18.03 -0.35
C LYS A 79 -4.97 18.51 -1.78
N SER A 80 -6.05 18.06 -2.42
CA SER A 80 -6.44 18.53 -3.75
C SER A 80 -5.30 18.44 -4.78
N CYS A 81 -4.49 17.38 -4.71
CA CYS A 81 -3.43 17.14 -5.67
C CYS A 81 -3.97 16.30 -6.83
N GLU A 82 -3.50 16.60 -8.03
CA GLU A 82 -4.04 16.05 -9.26
C GLU A 82 -2.92 15.58 -10.20
N SER A 83 -3.20 14.61 -11.06
CA SER A 83 -2.30 14.27 -12.16
C SER A 83 -3.03 14.07 -13.48
N ILE A 84 -2.32 14.28 -14.59
CA ILE A 84 -2.87 14.13 -15.93
C ILE A 84 -2.99 12.66 -16.32
N ASN A 85 -2.14 11.78 -15.78
CA ASN A 85 -2.16 10.36 -16.11
C ASN A 85 -2.33 9.50 -14.85
N ASN A 86 -1.25 9.34 -14.07
CA ASN A 86 -1.18 8.38 -12.97
C ASN A 86 -0.85 9.04 -11.63
N ALA A 87 -1.55 8.61 -10.59
CA ALA A 87 -1.33 8.99 -9.19
C ALA A 87 -1.50 10.49 -8.93
N GLY A 88 -2.67 10.89 -8.41
CA GLY A 88 -2.93 12.28 -8.02
C GLY A 88 -1.95 12.83 -6.97
N THR A 89 -1.29 11.97 -6.18
CA THR A 89 -0.33 12.38 -5.15
C THR A 89 1.08 11.85 -5.41
N ILE A 90 1.28 10.54 -5.25
CA ILE A 90 2.61 9.91 -5.24
C ILE A 90 2.72 8.89 -6.36
N TYR A 91 3.65 9.13 -7.29
CA TYR A 91 4.04 8.18 -8.31
C TYR A 91 5.40 7.57 -8.00
N HIS A 92 5.41 6.34 -7.52
CA HIS A 92 6.61 5.56 -7.27
C HIS A 92 6.77 4.47 -8.34
N GLN A 93 7.86 4.53 -9.10
CA GLN A 93 8.15 3.52 -10.11
C GLN A 93 9.64 3.24 -10.20
N SER A 94 10.02 2.00 -9.94
CA SER A 94 11.39 1.52 -10.07
C SER A 94 11.43 0.08 -10.57
N LYS A 95 12.40 -0.24 -11.42
CA LYS A 95 12.66 -1.63 -11.85
C LYS A 95 13.46 -2.43 -10.81
N TYR A 96 13.98 -1.77 -9.79
CA TYR A 96 14.83 -2.37 -8.77
C TYR A 96 14.06 -2.67 -7.49
N VAL A 97 14.72 -3.39 -6.58
CA VAL A 97 14.23 -3.61 -5.21
C VAL A 97 14.39 -2.30 -4.46
N ASN A 98 13.29 -1.55 -4.35
CA ASN A 98 13.23 -0.26 -3.67
C ASN A 98 12.02 -0.22 -2.76
N GLU A 99 12.27 0.13 -1.50
CA GLU A 99 11.29 0.16 -0.42
C GLU A 99 10.31 1.32 -0.60
N PHE A 100 9.06 1.09 -0.20
CA PHE A 100 8.02 2.11 -0.15
C PHE A 100 7.36 2.08 1.23
N ASN A 101 7.73 3.04 2.07
CA ASN A 101 7.25 3.15 3.44
C ASN A 101 6.43 4.44 3.59
N LEU A 102 5.18 4.31 4.00
CA LEU A 102 4.29 5.45 4.23
C LEU A 102 3.61 5.30 5.58
N ASN A 103 3.83 6.27 6.47
CA ASN A 103 3.26 6.30 7.81
C ASN A 103 2.51 7.60 8.09
N ALA A 104 1.45 7.52 8.90
CA ALA A 104 0.71 8.67 9.43
C ALA A 104 0.38 9.71 8.35
N THR A 105 -0.17 9.27 7.21
CA THR A 105 -0.36 10.11 6.03
C THR A 105 -1.84 10.34 5.74
N ALA A 106 -2.20 11.56 5.34
CA ALA A 106 -3.54 11.92 4.89
C ALA A 106 -3.53 12.33 3.41
N VAL A 107 -4.47 11.78 2.63
CA VAL A 107 -4.78 12.17 1.26
C VAL A 107 -6.24 12.60 1.20
N ILE A 108 -6.47 13.83 0.75
CA ILE A 108 -7.79 14.45 0.75
C ILE A 108 -8.07 15.01 -0.64
N SER A 109 -9.13 14.49 -1.27
CA SER A 109 -9.64 14.96 -2.56
C SER A 109 -8.60 14.90 -3.70
N SER A 110 -7.86 13.80 -3.83
CA SER A 110 -6.92 13.61 -4.93
C SER A 110 -7.60 13.09 -6.19
N LYS A 111 -7.08 13.45 -7.37
CA LYS A 111 -7.66 13.04 -8.65
C LYS A 111 -6.61 12.68 -9.70
N SER A 112 -6.91 11.66 -10.51
CA SER A 112 -6.10 11.30 -11.69
C SER A 112 -6.95 10.46 -12.63
N PRO A 113 -6.68 10.40 -13.94
CA PRO A 113 -7.45 9.50 -14.80
C PRO A 113 -7.34 8.03 -14.42
N TYR A 114 -6.12 7.50 -14.25
CA TYR A 114 -5.93 6.09 -13.98
C TYR A 114 -5.97 5.73 -12.49
N PHE A 115 -5.19 6.41 -11.64
CA PHE A 115 -5.04 6.04 -10.22
C PHE A 115 -5.18 7.28 -9.33
N GLY A 116 -6.26 7.37 -8.56
CA GLY A 116 -6.68 8.63 -7.95
C GLY A 116 -5.66 9.26 -6.99
N SER A 117 -4.93 8.46 -6.21
CA SER A 117 -3.93 8.95 -5.24
C SER A 117 -2.53 8.41 -5.52
N ILE A 118 -2.27 7.14 -5.23
CA ILE A 118 -0.92 6.60 -5.07
C ILE A 118 -0.70 5.44 -6.04
N VAL A 119 0.45 5.43 -6.69
CA VAL A 119 0.94 4.26 -7.46
C VAL A 119 2.32 3.90 -6.95
N LYS A 120 2.51 2.63 -6.60
CA LYS A 120 3.82 2.04 -6.29
C LYS A 120 4.05 0.85 -7.21
N ARG A 121 5.14 0.90 -7.98
CA ARG A 121 5.60 -0.19 -8.84
C ARG A 121 7.09 -0.44 -8.64
N SER A 122 7.43 -1.40 -7.78
CA SER A 122 8.81 -1.84 -7.55
C SER A 122 8.83 -3.21 -6.91
N LEU A 123 9.98 -3.90 -6.97
CA LEU A 123 10.15 -5.23 -6.37
C LEU A 123 10.37 -5.18 -4.84
N GLY A 124 10.62 -3.99 -4.27
CA GLY A 124 10.85 -3.81 -2.83
C GLY A 124 9.55 -3.88 -2.03
N SER A 125 9.67 -3.89 -0.69
CA SER A 125 8.49 -4.01 0.15
C SER A 125 7.63 -2.74 0.14
N THR A 126 6.34 -2.94 0.40
CA THR A 126 5.35 -1.88 0.58
C THR A 126 4.88 -1.94 2.03
N ILE A 127 5.22 -0.94 2.83
CA ILE A 127 4.79 -0.84 4.22
C ILE A 127 3.95 0.41 4.38
N VAL A 128 2.67 0.23 4.70
CA VAL A 128 1.72 1.32 4.91
C VAL A 128 1.10 1.20 6.30
N SER A 129 1.20 2.28 7.07
CA SER A 129 0.62 2.37 8.41
C SER A 129 -0.09 3.70 8.59
N SER A 130 -1.31 3.69 9.15
CA SER A 130 -2.06 4.90 9.46
C SER A 130 -2.21 5.83 8.24
N LEU A 131 -2.72 5.27 7.14
CA LEU A 131 -2.98 6.00 5.91
C LEU A 131 -4.47 6.30 5.79
N ASN A 132 -4.82 7.58 5.70
CA ASN A 132 -6.18 8.04 5.44
C ASN A 132 -6.27 8.55 4.01
N ILE A 133 -7.15 7.97 3.18
CA ILE A 133 -7.47 8.49 1.86
C ILE A 133 -8.96 8.81 1.82
N SER A 134 -9.31 10.04 1.51
CA SER A 134 -10.70 10.51 1.47
C SER A 134 -11.02 11.22 0.17
N ASN A 135 -12.20 10.94 -0.40
CA ASN A 135 -12.72 11.56 -1.61
C ASN A 135 -11.75 11.46 -2.81
N SER A 136 -10.98 10.38 -2.90
CA SER A 136 -10.10 10.16 -4.04
C SER A 136 -10.87 9.65 -5.24
N GLN A 137 -10.54 10.15 -6.43
CA GLN A 137 -11.25 9.83 -7.65
C GLN A 137 -10.33 9.43 -8.81
N ALA A 138 -10.71 8.36 -9.51
CA ALA A 138 -10.22 8.05 -10.84
C ALA A 138 -11.35 8.06 -11.88
N THR A 139 -11.03 8.45 -13.11
CA THR A 139 -12.00 8.34 -14.22
C THR A 139 -11.97 6.96 -14.87
N GLU A 140 -10.88 6.21 -14.71
CA GLU A 140 -10.68 4.94 -15.39
C GLU A 140 -10.38 3.81 -14.39
N CYS A 141 -9.15 3.65 -13.91
CA CYS A 141 -8.74 2.38 -13.32
C CYS A 141 -9.06 2.21 -11.82
N VAL A 142 -8.47 2.99 -10.92
CA VAL A 142 -8.51 2.71 -9.48
C VAL A 142 -8.65 3.99 -8.66
N GLY A 143 -9.69 4.06 -7.83
CA GLY A 143 -10.07 5.31 -7.16
C GLY A 143 -9.04 5.85 -6.18
N SER A 144 -8.26 5.02 -5.49
CA SER A 144 -7.27 5.45 -4.49
C SER A 144 -5.84 5.00 -4.80
N PHE A 145 -5.54 3.71 -4.71
CA PHE A 145 -4.15 3.25 -4.80
C PHE A 145 -3.95 1.99 -5.64
N GLU A 146 -2.76 1.89 -6.25
CA GLU A 146 -2.23 0.65 -6.80
C GLU A 146 -0.86 0.35 -6.19
N PHE A 147 -0.72 -0.84 -5.59
CA PHE A 147 0.56 -1.37 -5.11
C PHE A 147 0.91 -2.64 -5.88
N GLU A 148 2.05 -2.62 -6.57
CA GLU A 148 2.51 -3.70 -7.42
C GLU A 148 3.85 -4.25 -6.93
N ASN A 149 3.92 -5.58 -6.87
CA ASN A 149 5.07 -6.41 -6.52
C ASN A 149 5.57 -6.24 -5.07
N GLY A 150 6.40 -7.20 -4.66
CA GLY A 150 7.06 -7.24 -3.36
C GLY A 150 6.15 -7.66 -2.19
N PRO A 151 6.70 -7.84 -0.99
CA PRO A 151 5.91 -8.03 0.22
C PRO A 151 5.10 -6.76 0.54
N THR A 152 3.82 -6.91 0.87
CA THR A 152 2.91 -5.78 1.15
C THR A 152 2.27 -5.93 2.53
N LEU A 153 2.56 -4.98 3.41
CA LEU A 153 2.05 -4.90 4.77
C LEU A 153 1.27 -3.60 4.95
N ILE A 154 -0.02 -3.71 5.25
CA ILE A 154 -0.91 -2.57 5.40
C ILE A 154 -1.62 -2.67 6.76
N SER A 155 -1.53 -1.61 7.55
CA SER A 155 -2.23 -1.51 8.83
C SER A 155 -2.86 -0.15 9.02
N PHE A 156 -4.03 -0.10 9.66
CA PHE A 156 -4.72 1.15 9.97
C PHE A 156 -4.98 2.01 8.71
N LEU A 157 -5.30 1.36 7.58
CA LEU A 157 -5.70 2.04 6.36
C LEU A 157 -7.17 2.44 6.49
N ASN A 158 -7.51 3.68 6.16
CA ASN A 158 -8.89 4.15 6.12
C ASN A 158 -9.16 4.83 4.76
N ILE A 159 -9.97 4.17 3.94
CA ILE A 159 -10.43 4.69 2.65
C ILE A 159 -11.88 5.14 2.77
N ASP A 160 -12.15 6.42 2.55
CA ASP A 160 -13.47 7.04 2.63
C ASP A 160 -13.89 7.63 1.30
N ARG A 161 -15.06 7.25 0.76
CA ARG A 161 -15.65 7.84 -0.46
C ARG A 161 -14.70 7.83 -1.66
N SER A 162 -13.90 6.79 -1.79
CA SER A 162 -13.09 6.58 -3.00
C SER A 162 -13.96 6.13 -4.16
N LYS A 163 -13.67 6.62 -5.37
CA LYS A 163 -14.44 6.29 -6.57
C LYS A 163 -13.58 6.09 -7.80
N ALA A 164 -13.93 5.09 -8.63
CA ALA A 164 -13.52 5.02 -10.03
C ALA A 164 -14.74 5.03 -10.96
N ASN A 165 -14.68 5.72 -12.10
CA ASN A 165 -15.81 5.67 -13.04
C ASN A 165 -15.81 4.43 -13.94
N ALA A 166 -14.66 3.79 -14.18
CA ALA A 166 -14.63 2.52 -14.90
C ALA A 166 -14.41 1.36 -13.91
N HIS A 167 -13.18 1.02 -13.52
CA HIS A 167 -12.90 -0.29 -12.91
C HIS A 167 -13.09 -0.36 -11.39
N ASN A 168 -12.05 -0.10 -10.59
CA ASN A 168 -11.97 -0.46 -9.18
C ASN A 168 -12.18 0.73 -8.24
N GLY A 169 -13.09 0.62 -7.28
CA GLY A 169 -13.54 1.77 -6.52
C GLY A 169 -12.49 2.37 -5.59
N ALA A 170 -11.61 1.57 -5.00
CA ALA A 170 -10.62 2.03 -4.02
C ALA A 170 -9.20 1.50 -4.27
N GLY A 171 -8.90 0.24 -3.95
CA GLY A 171 -7.53 -0.29 -3.95
C GLY A 171 -7.31 -1.40 -4.98
N CYS A 172 -6.09 -1.47 -5.50
CA CYS A 172 -5.60 -2.56 -6.35
C CYS A 172 -4.24 -3.03 -5.82
N ILE A 173 -4.10 -4.34 -5.62
CA ILE A 173 -2.82 -4.98 -5.26
C ILE A 173 -2.48 -6.01 -6.34
N ARG A 174 -1.27 -5.93 -6.89
CA ARG A 174 -0.84 -6.79 -8.00
C ARG A 174 0.42 -7.56 -7.65
N SER A 175 0.37 -8.88 -7.83
CA SER A 175 1.51 -9.78 -7.67
C SER A 175 2.24 -9.65 -6.33
N PRO A 176 1.54 -9.59 -5.17
CA PRO A 176 2.21 -9.50 -3.88
C PRO A 176 2.94 -10.81 -3.58
N VAL A 177 4.22 -10.73 -3.23
CA VAL A 177 5.00 -11.89 -2.77
C VAL A 177 4.39 -12.44 -1.47
N ALA A 178 3.96 -11.54 -0.59
CA ALA A 178 3.19 -11.78 0.61
C ALA A 178 2.26 -10.59 0.83
N LEU A 179 1.07 -10.81 1.39
CA LEU A 179 0.09 -9.76 1.66
C LEU A 179 -0.48 -9.91 3.08
N ASP A 180 -0.37 -8.85 3.88
CA ASP A 180 -1.00 -8.76 5.19
C ASP A 180 -1.70 -7.40 5.33
N ILE A 181 -3.03 -7.40 5.35
CA ILE A 181 -3.85 -6.21 5.61
C ILE A 181 -4.57 -6.40 6.94
N LYS A 182 -4.43 -5.43 7.85
CA LYS A 182 -5.08 -5.49 9.16
C LYS A 182 -5.62 -4.17 9.68
N TYR A 183 -6.60 -4.22 10.59
CA TYR A 183 -7.15 -3.06 11.30
C TYR A 183 -7.55 -1.91 10.37
N SER A 184 -8.10 -2.23 9.21
CA SER A 184 -8.35 -1.27 8.14
C SER A 184 -9.85 -1.06 7.92
N ILE A 185 -10.21 0.03 7.24
CA ILE A 185 -11.59 0.40 6.92
C ILE A 185 -11.65 0.84 5.47
N PHE A 186 -12.58 0.25 4.72
CA PHE A 186 -13.04 0.73 3.43
C PHE A 186 -14.49 1.12 3.58
N LYS A 187 -14.82 2.40 3.36
CA LYS A 187 -16.19 2.89 3.55
C LYS A 187 -16.66 3.79 2.43
N TYR A 188 -17.91 3.61 2.03
CA TYR A 188 -18.56 4.37 0.95
C TYR A 188 -17.78 4.37 -0.37
N CYS A 189 -16.99 3.33 -0.63
CA CYS A 189 -16.30 3.18 -1.89
C CYS A 189 -17.31 2.84 -3.00
N THR A 190 -17.05 3.30 -4.22
CA THR A 190 -17.97 3.09 -5.36
C THR A 190 -17.18 2.89 -6.66
N HIS A 191 -17.72 2.13 -7.59
CA HIS A 191 -17.29 2.15 -8.98
C HIS A 191 -18.50 2.00 -9.91
N ASN A 192 -18.34 2.21 -11.22
CA ASN A 192 -19.43 2.05 -12.19
C ASN A 192 -19.12 0.99 -13.27
N SER A 193 -18.27 0.01 -12.97
CA SER A 193 -17.97 -1.09 -13.90
C SER A 193 -19.04 -2.18 -13.83
N TYR A 194 -19.33 -2.75 -14.99
CA TYR A 194 -20.14 -3.96 -15.17
C TYR A 194 -19.31 -5.16 -15.64
N ILE A 195 -17.99 -5.03 -15.74
CA ILE A 195 -17.12 -6.14 -16.12
C ILE A 195 -16.85 -7.06 -14.92
N ASP A 196 -16.70 -8.34 -15.22
CA ASP A 196 -16.16 -9.30 -14.26
C ASP A 196 -14.71 -8.93 -13.91
N ASN A 197 -14.25 -9.30 -12.70
CA ASN A 197 -12.91 -8.97 -12.17
C ASN A 197 -12.67 -7.48 -11.86
N VAL A 198 -13.64 -6.86 -11.20
CA VAL A 198 -13.44 -5.59 -10.48
C VAL A 198 -13.86 -5.75 -9.02
N ALA A 199 -13.48 -4.76 -8.21
CA ALA A 199 -13.95 -4.66 -6.85
C ALA A 199 -14.20 -3.21 -6.44
N THR A 200 -15.15 -3.03 -5.52
CA THR A 200 -15.46 -1.71 -4.97
C THR A 200 -14.42 -1.23 -3.96
N ALA A 201 -13.99 -2.10 -3.06
CA ALA A 201 -13.03 -1.75 -2.03
C ALA A 201 -11.62 -2.19 -2.40
N LEU A 202 -11.44 -3.47 -2.75
CA LEU A 202 -10.11 -4.02 -2.97
C LEU A 202 -10.13 -5.14 -3.99
N ILE A 203 -9.29 -5.03 -5.02
CA ILE A 203 -8.98 -6.13 -5.91
C ILE A 203 -7.54 -6.60 -5.72
N ILE A 204 -7.33 -7.91 -5.75
CA ILE A 204 -6.01 -8.55 -5.64
C ILE A 204 -5.78 -9.43 -6.87
N TYR A 205 -4.71 -9.16 -7.59
CA TYR A 205 -4.22 -9.98 -8.70
C TYR A 205 -2.99 -10.77 -8.26
N SER A 206 -2.88 -12.00 -8.74
CA SER A 206 -1.73 -12.90 -8.55
C SER A 206 -1.31 -13.03 -7.10
N SER A 207 -2.32 -13.27 -6.27
CA SER A 207 -2.19 -13.46 -4.82
C SER A 207 -1.29 -14.66 -4.47
N SER A 208 -0.55 -14.54 -3.37
CA SER A 208 0.29 -15.62 -2.83
C SER A 208 -0.41 -16.37 -1.70
N PHE A 209 0.03 -17.60 -1.42
CA PHE A 209 -0.52 -18.46 -0.36
C PHE A 209 -0.41 -17.86 1.07
N GLN A 210 0.42 -16.84 1.25
CA GLN A 210 0.61 -16.13 2.52
C GLN A 210 -0.35 -14.93 2.68
N SER A 211 -1.22 -14.69 1.69
CA SER A 211 -2.09 -13.52 1.66
C SER A 211 -3.25 -13.63 2.67
N LYS A 212 -3.38 -12.62 3.52
CA LYS A 212 -4.47 -12.53 4.50
C LYS A 212 -4.96 -11.10 4.71
N ILE A 213 -6.23 -10.99 5.07
CA ILE A 213 -6.92 -9.77 5.50
C ILE A 213 -7.58 -10.06 6.84
N THR A 214 -7.27 -9.27 7.86
CA THR A 214 -7.71 -9.49 9.24
C THR A 214 -8.29 -8.22 9.85
N ASP A 215 -9.24 -8.33 10.78
CA ASP A 215 -9.75 -7.20 11.57
C ASP A 215 -10.12 -5.96 10.73
N THR A 216 -10.72 -6.18 9.55
CA THR A 216 -10.95 -5.13 8.55
C THR A 216 -12.44 -4.96 8.26
N TYR A 217 -12.86 -3.70 8.12
CA TYR A 217 -14.25 -3.31 7.92
C TYR A 217 -14.48 -2.85 6.49
N PHE A 218 -15.52 -3.38 5.85
CA PHE A 218 -16.00 -3.02 4.53
C PHE A 218 -17.45 -2.52 4.65
N VAL A 219 -17.62 -1.20 4.51
CA VAL A 219 -18.77 -0.50 5.10
C VAL A 219 -19.49 0.32 4.06
N PHE A 220 -20.70 -0.10 3.70
CA PHE A 220 -21.55 0.59 2.72
C PHE A 220 -20.83 0.85 1.38
N CYS A 221 -20.04 -0.12 0.94
CA CYS A 221 -19.43 -0.12 -0.40
C CYS A 221 -20.51 -0.46 -1.44
N GLN A 222 -20.62 0.33 -2.50
CA GLN A 222 -21.62 0.11 -3.56
C GLN A 222 -21.01 -0.71 -4.70
N ASN A 223 -21.32 -2.00 -4.72
CA ASN A 223 -20.70 -2.98 -5.61
C ASN A 223 -21.24 -3.08 -7.02
N GLN A 224 -22.35 -2.40 -7.35
CA GLN A 224 -22.93 -2.38 -8.71
C GLN A 224 -23.03 -3.79 -9.35
N ASN A 225 -23.46 -4.79 -8.58
CA ASN A 225 -23.55 -6.21 -8.99
C ASN A 225 -22.21 -6.93 -9.20
N THR A 226 -21.11 -6.36 -8.73
CA THR A 226 -19.81 -7.03 -8.61
C THR A 226 -19.56 -7.41 -7.15
N ASN A 227 -18.31 -7.34 -6.69
CA ASN A 227 -17.96 -7.62 -5.29
C ASN A 227 -17.25 -6.46 -4.63
N THR A 228 -17.28 -6.42 -3.31
CA THR A 228 -16.51 -5.44 -2.53
C THR A 228 -15.05 -5.84 -2.45
N LEU A 229 -14.76 -7.13 -2.27
CA LEU A 229 -13.43 -7.73 -2.28
C LEU A 229 -13.36 -8.83 -3.34
N THR A 230 -12.41 -8.69 -4.26
CA THR A 230 -12.19 -9.66 -5.34
C THR A 230 -10.74 -10.12 -5.36
N VAL A 231 -10.55 -11.44 -5.48
CA VAL A 231 -9.26 -12.04 -5.85
C VAL A 231 -9.42 -12.53 -7.29
N ALA A 232 -8.77 -11.85 -8.22
CA ALA A 232 -8.93 -12.12 -9.64
C ALA A 232 -8.23 -13.41 -10.06
N ASP A 233 -7.02 -13.62 -9.54
CA ASP A 233 -6.20 -14.82 -9.78
C ASP A 233 -5.16 -15.04 -8.66
N GLY A 234 -4.53 -16.22 -8.69
CA GLY A 234 -3.51 -16.64 -7.73
C GLY A 234 -4.01 -17.62 -6.67
N SER A 235 -3.38 -17.60 -5.50
CA SER A 235 -3.75 -18.43 -4.36
C SER A 235 -4.88 -17.78 -3.57
N PRO A 236 -5.89 -18.53 -3.10
CA PRO A 236 -6.98 -17.91 -2.36
C PRO A 236 -6.53 -17.11 -1.14
N VAL A 237 -7.11 -15.92 -0.94
CA VAL A 237 -6.77 -15.00 0.16
C VAL A 237 -7.63 -15.35 1.38
N LYS A 238 -6.99 -15.42 2.56
CA LYS A 238 -7.69 -15.69 3.84
C LYS A 238 -8.29 -14.40 4.40
N VAL A 239 -9.57 -14.45 4.76
CA VAL A 239 -10.29 -13.36 5.43
C VAL A 239 -10.74 -13.84 6.80
N GLN A 240 -10.34 -13.13 7.86
CA GLN A 240 -10.62 -13.50 9.26
C GLN A 240 -11.00 -12.27 10.09
N SER A 241 -11.96 -12.40 11.00
CA SER A 241 -12.39 -11.31 11.89
C SER A 241 -12.77 -10.02 11.14
N CYS A 242 -13.25 -10.15 9.91
CA CYS A 242 -13.65 -9.01 9.07
C CYS A 242 -15.16 -8.76 9.16
N TYR A 243 -15.56 -7.57 8.75
CA TYR A 243 -16.95 -7.13 8.80
C TYR A 243 -17.39 -6.56 7.45
N PHE A 244 -18.53 -7.04 6.96
CA PHE A 244 -19.15 -6.59 5.72
C PHE A 244 -20.60 -6.18 5.98
N THR A 245 -21.04 -5.10 5.34
CA THR A 245 -22.42 -4.60 5.50
C THR A 245 -23.45 -5.40 4.71
N GLY A 246 -23.08 -5.98 3.57
CA GLY A 246 -23.93 -6.79 2.71
C GLY A 246 -23.82 -8.29 2.98
N THR A 247 -24.44 -9.09 2.12
CA THR A 247 -24.38 -10.55 2.19
C THR A 247 -23.03 -11.09 1.70
N ARG A 248 -22.69 -12.32 2.05
CA ARG A 248 -21.42 -12.93 1.63
C ARG A 248 -21.29 -13.00 0.11
N GLU A 249 -22.37 -13.36 -0.57
CA GLU A 249 -22.43 -13.57 -2.02
C GLU A 249 -22.24 -12.26 -2.80
N GLU A 250 -22.76 -11.16 -2.27
CA GLU A 250 -22.60 -9.81 -2.84
C GLU A 250 -21.22 -9.24 -2.55
N GLU A 251 -20.67 -9.52 -1.36
CA GLU A 251 -19.47 -8.83 -0.87
C GLU A 251 -18.17 -9.48 -1.38
N LEU A 252 -18.15 -10.80 -1.60
CA LEU A 252 -16.93 -11.56 -1.84
C LEU A 252 -16.90 -12.34 -3.17
N GLY A 253 -15.79 -12.18 -3.89
CA GLY A 253 -15.48 -13.02 -5.05
C GLY A 253 -15.17 -14.47 -4.70
N LYS A 254 -15.33 -15.37 -5.68
CA LYS A 254 -15.24 -16.85 -5.50
C LYS A 254 -13.90 -17.36 -4.95
N GLN A 255 -12.80 -16.65 -5.20
CA GLN A 255 -11.44 -17.03 -4.78
C GLN A 255 -11.07 -16.51 -3.37
N VAL A 256 -12.04 -15.99 -2.61
CA VAL A 256 -11.83 -15.55 -1.22
C VAL A 256 -12.17 -16.69 -0.26
N LEU A 257 -11.20 -17.12 0.55
CA LEU A 257 -11.43 -18.08 1.64
C LEU A 257 -11.79 -17.33 2.91
N VAL A 258 -12.97 -17.62 3.43
CA VAL A 258 -13.49 -16.98 4.63
C VAL A 258 -13.42 -17.98 5.77
N ASP A 259 -12.82 -17.56 6.89
CA ASP A 259 -13.09 -18.21 8.16
C ASP A 259 -14.46 -17.74 8.67
N VAL A 260 -15.47 -18.57 8.40
CA VAL A 260 -16.88 -18.26 8.66
C VAL A 260 -17.20 -18.15 10.15
N SER A 261 -16.34 -18.66 11.03
CA SER A 261 -16.57 -18.57 12.47
C SER A 261 -16.37 -17.15 13.03
N ASP A 262 -15.54 -16.35 12.37
CA ASP A 262 -15.11 -15.04 12.89
C ASP A 262 -15.50 -13.85 11.99
N THR A 263 -15.91 -14.08 10.74
CA THR A 263 -16.25 -13.01 9.77
C THR A 263 -17.76 -12.75 9.75
N THR A 264 -18.17 -11.49 9.91
CA THR A 264 -19.58 -11.09 9.97
C THR A 264 -20.06 -10.45 8.67
N PHE A 265 -21.27 -10.83 8.23
CA PHE A 265 -21.97 -10.29 7.05
C PHE A 265 -23.36 -9.78 7.44
N GLY A 266 -23.90 -8.81 6.70
CA GLY A 266 -25.27 -8.31 6.87
C GLY A 266 -25.56 -7.61 8.20
N GLY A 267 -24.52 -7.25 8.95
CA GLY A 267 -24.64 -6.68 10.30
C GLY A 267 -24.69 -5.16 10.30
N THR A 268 -25.41 -4.59 11.28
CA THR A 268 -25.23 -3.20 11.68
C THR A 268 -24.17 -3.13 12.77
N PHE A 269 -23.18 -2.24 12.63
CA PHE A 269 -22.12 -2.09 13.63
C PHE A 269 -21.78 -0.63 13.85
N ARG A 270 -21.23 -0.35 15.04
CA ARG A 270 -20.60 0.94 15.32
C ARG A 270 -19.20 0.90 14.74
N LEU A 271 -18.93 1.79 13.78
CA LEU A 271 -17.58 1.99 13.29
C LEU A 271 -16.66 2.27 14.49
N PRO A 272 -15.51 1.58 14.60
CA PRO A 272 -14.54 1.93 15.63
C PRO A 272 -14.16 3.40 15.46
N HIS A 273 -14.24 4.17 16.55
CA HIS A 273 -13.84 5.56 16.53
C HIS A 273 -12.32 5.63 16.46
N PHE A 274 -11.79 5.67 15.24
CA PHE A 274 -10.39 6.02 15.07
C PHE A 274 -10.21 7.51 15.37
N SER A 275 -9.68 7.81 16.56
CA SER A 275 -9.30 9.17 16.92
C SER A 275 -7.94 9.50 16.30
N TYR A 276 -7.96 10.19 15.17
CA TYR A 276 -6.77 10.50 14.37
C TYR A 276 -6.12 11.83 14.71
N ARG A 277 -5.97 12.17 16.01
CA ARG A 277 -5.37 13.46 16.40
C ARG A 277 -3.94 13.67 15.88
N GLU A 278 -3.29 12.65 15.32
CA GLU A 278 -1.88 12.68 14.91
C GLU A 278 -1.59 12.16 13.48
N ILE A 279 -2.54 12.23 12.53
CA ILE A 279 -2.25 11.88 11.11
C ILE A 279 -2.01 13.13 10.27
N GLY A 280 -1.03 13.05 9.38
CA GLY A 280 -0.69 14.09 8.41
C GLY A 280 0.24 15.17 8.95
N PHE A 281 0.38 16.25 8.19
CA PHE A 281 1.16 17.43 8.54
C PHE A 281 0.69 18.05 9.86
N GLN A 282 1.65 18.33 10.73
CA GLN A 282 1.48 18.90 12.06
C GLN A 282 2.20 20.25 12.15
N LYS A 283 1.43 21.33 12.28
CA LYS A 283 1.98 22.68 12.41
C LYS A 283 2.55 22.90 13.81
N GLY A 284 3.81 23.32 13.89
CA GLY A 284 4.45 23.74 15.14
C GLY A 284 4.90 22.60 16.06
N ILE A 285 4.86 21.35 15.60
CA ILE A 285 5.43 20.22 16.33
C ILE A 285 6.88 20.05 15.90
N GLN A 286 7.80 20.10 16.87
CA GLN A 286 9.16 19.61 16.67
C GLN A 286 9.08 18.10 16.60
N ILE A 287 9.11 17.55 15.39
CA ILE A 287 9.22 16.10 15.25
C ILE A 287 10.67 15.73 15.55
N ASP A 288 10.85 14.90 16.58
CA ASP A 288 12.16 14.35 16.90
C ASP A 288 12.64 13.48 15.73
N ASP A 289 13.75 13.87 15.12
CA ASP A 289 14.40 13.13 14.04
C ASP A 289 14.77 11.69 14.49
N ASN A 290 14.78 11.39 15.80
CA ASN A 290 14.98 10.03 16.31
C ASN A 290 13.81 9.07 16.08
N ILE A 291 12.62 9.55 15.69
CA ILE A 291 11.47 8.68 15.33
C ILE A 291 11.82 7.78 14.11
N TYR A 292 12.83 8.15 13.35
CA TYR A 292 13.39 7.36 12.26
C TYR A 292 14.21 6.13 12.71
N ASN A 293 14.53 5.98 14.00
CA ASN A 293 15.10 4.74 14.52
C ASN A 293 14.11 3.56 14.54
N SER A 294 12.88 3.74 14.07
CA SER A 294 11.96 2.63 13.74
C SER A 294 12.50 1.72 12.63
N ASP A 295 13.52 2.15 11.87
CA ASP A 295 14.36 1.27 11.06
C ASP A 295 15.00 0.13 11.89
N ARG A 296 15.14 0.26 13.23
CA ARG A 296 15.55 -0.85 14.10
C ARG A 296 14.49 -1.94 14.25
N ILE A 297 13.20 -1.59 14.26
CA ILE A 297 12.12 -2.58 14.38
C ILE A 297 11.98 -3.34 13.06
N PHE A 298 12.10 -2.65 11.92
CA PHE A 298 12.10 -3.29 10.60
C PHE A 298 13.38 -4.08 10.31
N ASN A 299 14.55 -3.58 10.73
CA ASN A 299 15.75 -4.41 10.74
C ASN A 299 15.53 -5.67 11.57
N SER A 300 14.86 -5.60 12.72
CA SER A 300 14.60 -6.81 13.52
C SER A 300 13.70 -7.83 12.79
N ALA A 301 12.69 -7.40 12.05
CA ALA A 301 11.80 -8.29 11.30
C ALA A 301 12.50 -8.89 10.07
N THR A 302 13.26 -8.09 9.33
CA THR A 302 14.04 -8.54 8.17
C THR A 302 15.20 -9.44 8.60
N ILE A 303 15.87 -9.13 9.70
CA ILE A 303 16.89 -9.99 10.34
C ILE A 303 16.24 -11.30 10.81
N SER A 304 15.06 -11.25 11.43
CA SER A 304 14.34 -12.45 11.86
C SER A 304 13.94 -13.34 10.68
N LEU A 305 13.51 -12.75 9.55
CA LEU A 305 13.22 -13.48 8.32
C LEU A 305 14.48 -14.11 7.70
N LEU A 306 15.59 -13.37 7.65
CA LEU A 306 16.89 -13.85 7.16
C LEU A 306 17.45 -14.98 8.03
N ILE A 307 17.34 -14.86 9.35
CA ILE A 307 17.67 -15.91 10.31
C ILE A 307 16.77 -17.13 10.06
N GLY A 308 15.46 -16.93 9.93
CA GLY A 308 14.51 -17.99 9.63
C GLY A 308 14.84 -18.74 8.32
N LEU A 309 15.16 -18.02 7.25
CA LEU A 309 15.58 -18.60 5.97
C LEU A 309 16.90 -19.37 6.09
N THR A 310 17.87 -18.82 6.81
CA THR A 310 19.17 -19.47 7.02
C THR A 310 19.02 -20.75 7.84
N ILE A 311 18.17 -20.74 8.86
CA ILE A 311 17.81 -21.92 9.65
C ILE A 311 17.11 -22.95 8.74
N ALA A 312 16.12 -22.54 7.95
CA ALA A 312 15.39 -23.44 7.06
C ALA A 312 16.32 -24.13 6.05
N VAL A 313 17.17 -23.37 5.36
CA VAL A 313 18.16 -23.90 4.41
C VAL A 313 19.14 -24.86 5.11
N SER A 314 19.60 -24.50 6.31
CA SER A 314 20.50 -25.36 7.10
C SER A 314 19.83 -26.69 7.47
N PHE A 315 18.56 -26.66 7.91
CA PHE A 315 17.78 -27.86 8.19
C PHE A 315 17.56 -28.72 6.94
N THR A 316 17.30 -28.12 5.78
CA THR A 316 17.19 -28.85 4.52
C THR A 316 18.50 -29.58 4.17
N PHE A 317 19.66 -28.91 4.32
CA PHE A 317 20.96 -29.54 4.10
C PHE A 317 21.25 -30.69 5.08
N ILE A 318 20.91 -30.52 6.36
CA ILE A 318 21.04 -31.56 7.37
C ILE A 318 20.15 -32.76 7.00
N HIS A 319 18.89 -32.51 6.66
CA HIS A 319 17.94 -33.55 6.27
C HIS A 319 18.42 -34.33 5.03
N MET A 320 18.95 -33.63 4.01
CA MET A 320 19.56 -34.28 2.84
C MET A 320 20.74 -35.18 3.23
N LYS A 321 21.64 -34.74 4.12
CA LYS A 321 22.75 -35.57 4.59
C LYS A 321 22.28 -36.81 5.33
N PHE A 322 21.30 -36.67 6.23
CA PHE A 322 20.71 -37.82 6.93
C PHE A 322 20.08 -38.81 5.95
N HIS A 323 19.35 -38.33 4.96
CA HIS A 323 18.74 -39.19 3.92
C HIS A 323 19.81 -39.96 3.13
N ILE A 324 20.94 -39.33 2.77
CA ILE A 324 22.06 -40.00 2.09
C ILE A 324 22.70 -41.08 2.98
N VAL A 325 22.95 -40.79 4.26
CA VAL A 325 23.53 -41.76 5.20
C VAL A 325 22.57 -42.93 5.43
N PHE A 326 21.29 -42.65 5.64
CA PHE A 326 20.25 -43.66 5.82
C PHE A 326 20.16 -44.61 4.61
N ASN A 327 20.21 -44.06 3.39
CA ASN A 327 20.23 -44.86 2.16
C ASN A 327 21.50 -45.73 2.04
N LYS A 328 22.66 -45.25 2.50
CA LYS A 328 23.88 -46.06 2.53
C LYS A 328 23.77 -47.21 3.54
N LEU A 329 23.26 -46.95 4.74
CA LEU A 329 23.09 -47.96 5.78
C LEU A 329 22.07 -49.04 5.38
N THR A 330 20.95 -48.64 4.78
CA THR A 330 19.96 -49.59 4.26
C THR A 330 20.51 -50.44 3.11
N LYS A 331 21.37 -49.87 2.25
CA LYS A 331 22.08 -50.65 1.24
C LYS A 331 23.04 -51.68 1.86
N LEU A 332 23.86 -51.27 2.83
CA LEU A 332 24.78 -52.16 3.56
C LEU A 332 24.03 -53.32 4.27
N ASN A 333 22.92 -53.03 4.94
CA ASN A 333 22.11 -54.07 5.59
C ASN A 333 21.52 -55.07 4.59
N ARG A 334 21.19 -54.64 3.37
CA ARG A 334 20.73 -55.54 2.31
C ARG A 334 21.84 -56.42 1.73
N GLU A 335 23.09 -55.96 1.77
CA GLU A 335 24.25 -56.73 1.29
C GLU A 335 24.76 -57.74 2.33
N MET A 336 24.42 -57.55 3.62
CA MET A 336 24.81 -58.45 4.71
C MET A 336 23.80 -59.57 5.02
N LEU A 337 22.59 -59.50 4.45
CA LEU A 337 21.52 -60.52 4.58
C LEU A 337 21.51 -61.45 3.37
#